data_AF-X1L6T6-F1
#
_entry.id   AF-X1L6T6-F1
#
_cell.length_a   1.000
_cell.length_b   1.000
_cell.length_c   1.000
_cell.angle_alpha   90.00
_cell.angle_beta   90.00
_cell.angle_gamma   90.00
#
_symmetry.space_group_name_H-M   'P 1'
#
loop_
_entity.id
_entity.type
_entity.pdbx_description
1 polymer ?
#
loop_
_entity_poly.entity_id
_entity_poly.type
_entity_poly.pdbx_seq_one_letter_code
_entity_poly.pdbx_strand_id
1 'polypeptide(L)'
;ERQSALEAKIAEKEQEGATVDEVNQLRRSFSEEKLQLEEKLSADVEQLKDLRKCALLTENQYHEFKQKYGQVFSAEMGAEAILQLLKDVNLNEMRNELLQETRSASGQRRRKAAKQLQVVEAFRRSGNKPEWMIITVLPVLPPDLRPMVQLDGGRFATSDLNDLYRRVINRNNRLRHLLEIEAPGVIIRNEKRMLQEAVDSLIDNGRRGRAISVSGNHKLKSLSDMLRGKQGRFRQNLLGNINEASGEIAAIRCPQGGIG
;
A
#
# COMPACT_ATOMS: atom_id res chain seq x y z
N GLU A 1 -19.45 39.34 14.07
CA GLU A 1 -20.14 39.08 15.34
C GLU A 1 -19.39 39.63 16.57
N ARG A 2 -18.17 39.17 16.88
CA ARG A 2 -17.42 39.65 18.08
C ARG A 2 -17.11 41.15 18.13
N GLN A 3 -16.85 41.81 16.99
CA GLN A 3 -16.66 43.27 16.95
C GLN A 3 -17.94 44.03 17.31
N SER A 4 -19.09 43.60 16.79
CA SER A 4 -20.39 44.20 17.12
C SER A 4 -20.76 43.99 18.60
N ALA A 5 -20.38 42.86 19.19
CA ALA A 5 -20.56 42.61 20.62
C ALA A 5 -19.64 43.48 21.50
N LEU A 6 -18.44 43.82 21.03
CA LEU A 6 -17.55 44.77 21.72
C LEU A 6 -18.12 46.18 21.67
N GLU A 7 -18.57 46.62 20.50
CA GLU A 7 -19.19 47.95 20.33
C GLU A 7 -20.44 48.11 21.21
N ALA A 8 -21.26 47.06 21.32
CA ALA A 8 -22.39 47.03 22.26
C ALA A 8 -21.94 47.14 23.72
N LYS A 9 -20.91 46.40 24.15
CA LYS A 9 -20.35 46.48 25.52
C LYS A 9 -19.72 47.83 25.84
N ILE A 10 -19.10 48.47 24.85
CA ILE A 10 -18.54 49.83 25.00
C ILE A 10 -19.68 50.84 25.18
N ALA A 11 -20.75 50.74 24.38
CA ALA A 11 -21.92 51.61 24.51
C ALA A 11 -22.64 51.44 25.86
N GLU A 12 -22.70 50.22 26.40
CA GLU A 12 -23.27 49.91 27.71
C GLU A 12 -22.43 50.51 28.86
N LYS A 13 -21.10 50.38 28.78
CA LYS A 13 -20.14 50.98 29.71
C LYS A 13 -20.13 52.51 29.68
N GLU A 14 -20.34 53.10 28.51
CA GLU A 14 -20.47 54.55 28.34
C GLU A 14 -21.80 55.07 28.94
N GLN A 15 -22.89 54.27 28.90
CA GLN A 15 -24.15 54.60 29.59
C GLN A 15 -24.06 54.47 31.12
N GLU A 16 -23.24 53.55 31.64
CA GLU A 16 -22.99 53.37 33.08
C GLU A 16 -22.04 54.42 33.70
N GLY A 17 -21.49 55.35 32.90
CA GLY A 17 -20.60 56.41 33.38
C GLY A 17 -19.18 55.93 33.67
N ALA A 18 -18.71 54.86 33.01
CA ALA A 18 -17.37 54.33 33.17
C ALA A 18 -16.28 55.36 32.80
N THR A 19 -15.16 55.30 33.51
CA THR A 19 -14.00 56.18 33.24
C THR A 19 -13.36 55.85 31.88
N VAL A 20 -12.81 56.88 31.22
CA VAL A 20 -12.16 56.77 29.90
C VAL A 20 -11.05 55.70 29.89
N ASP A 21 -10.39 55.50 31.03
CA ASP A 21 -9.34 54.49 31.20
C ASP A 21 -9.88 53.05 31.14
N GLU A 22 -11.08 52.78 31.67
CA GLU A 22 -11.71 51.45 31.60
C GLU A 22 -12.09 51.09 30.17
N VAL A 23 -12.64 52.05 29.41
CA VAL A 23 -12.98 51.86 27.99
C VAL A 23 -11.72 51.62 27.16
N ASN A 24 -10.63 52.33 27.46
CA ASN A 24 -9.35 52.14 26.78
C ASN A 24 -8.70 50.79 27.12
N GLN A 25 -8.81 50.31 28.36
CA GLN A 25 -8.35 48.97 28.74
C GLN A 25 -9.14 47.88 28.00
N LEU A 26 -10.47 48.04 27.88
CA LEU A 26 -11.33 47.10 27.15
C LEU A 26 -11.01 47.06 25.65
N ARG A 27 -10.70 48.22 25.05
CA ARG A 27 -10.26 48.30 23.65
C ARG A 27 -8.90 47.64 23.44
N ARG A 28 -7.97 47.81 24.39
CA ARG A 28 -6.65 47.16 24.35
C ARG A 28 -6.76 45.65 24.47
N SER A 29 -7.51 45.14 25.45
CA SER A 29 -7.69 43.69 25.62
C SER A 29 -8.36 43.06 24.40
N PHE A 30 -9.37 43.71 23.82
CA PHE A 30 -9.98 43.21 22.58
C PHE A 30 -9.04 43.29 21.38
N SER A 31 -8.23 44.33 21.27
CA SER A 31 -7.21 44.44 20.21
C SER A 31 -6.17 43.33 20.34
N GLU A 32 -5.72 43.02 21.55
CA GLU A 32 -4.79 41.93 21.84
C GLU A 32 -5.42 40.57 21.53
N GLU A 33 -6.66 40.33 21.97
CA GLU A 33 -7.41 39.11 21.64
C GLU A 33 -7.63 38.94 20.13
N LYS A 34 -7.92 40.05 19.43
CA LYS A 34 -8.09 40.05 17.98
C LYS A 34 -6.79 39.68 17.27
N LEU A 35 -5.67 40.30 17.65
CA LEU A 35 -4.35 39.97 17.10
C LEU A 35 -4.00 38.50 17.32
N GLN A 36 -4.23 37.98 18.54
CA GLN A 36 -4.00 36.56 18.84
C GLN A 36 -4.89 35.62 18.02
N LEU A 37 -6.14 36.00 17.75
CA LEU A 37 -7.05 35.22 16.91
C LEU A 37 -6.62 35.26 15.44
N GLU A 38 -6.19 36.42 14.93
CA GLU A 38 -5.70 36.57 13.56
C GLU A 38 -4.41 35.76 13.33
N GLU A 39 -3.47 35.79 14.28
CA GLU A 39 -2.26 34.96 14.23
C GLU A 39 -2.59 33.47 14.23
N LYS A 40 -3.50 33.02 15.11
CA LYS A 40 -3.96 31.62 15.15
C LYS A 40 -4.62 31.21 13.83
N LEU A 41 -5.50 32.05 13.29
CA LEU A 41 -6.16 31.78 12.02
C LEU A 41 -5.15 31.70 10.87
N SER A 42 -4.16 32.59 10.84
CA SER A 42 -3.09 32.56 9.83
C SER A 42 -2.29 31.26 9.90
N ALA A 43 -1.91 30.84 11.11
CA ALA A 43 -1.20 29.58 11.32
C ALA A 43 -2.05 28.35 10.91
N ASP A 44 -3.34 28.35 11.26
CA ASP A 44 -4.27 27.28 10.90
C ASP A 44 -4.46 27.19 9.37
N VAL A 45 -4.55 28.32 8.67
CA VAL A 45 -4.62 28.38 7.20
C VAL A 45 -3.33 27.86 6.56
N GLU A 46 -2.17 28.18 7.12
CA GLU A 46 -0.89 27.67 6.62
C GLU A 46 -0.80 26.15 6.78
N GLN A 47 -1.23 25.61 7.93
CA GLN A 47 -1.32 24.17 8.16
C GLN A 47 -2.25 23.47 7.16
N LEU A 48 -3.38 24.09 6.81
CA LEU A 48 -4.28 23.54 5.79
C LEU A 48 -3.67 23.58 4.38
N LYS A 49 -2.86 24.59 4.06
CA LYS A 49 -2.17 24.67 2.75
C LYS A 49 -1.08 23.60 2.58
N ASP A 50 -0.51 23.13 3.67
CA ASP A 50 0.46 22.03 3.65
C ASP A 50 -0.19 20.67 3.37
N LEU A 51 -1.50 20.52 3.60
CA LEU A 51 -2.25 19.33 3.24
C LEU A 51 -2.39 19.22 1.71
N ARG A 52 -1.53 18.40 1.11
CA ARG A 52 -1.54 18.08 -0.32
C ARG A 52 -1.86 16.61 -0.54
N LYS A 53 -2.40 16.28 -1.72
CA LYS A 53 -2.55 14.88 -2.13
C LYS A 53 -1.19 14.17 -2.07
N CYS A 54 -1.17 12.95 -1.57
CA CYS A 54 0.03 12.14 -1.29
C CYS A 54 0.96 12.66 -0.17
N ALA A 55 0.56 13.68 0.60
CA ALA A 55 1.28 14.06 1.81
C ALA A 55 1.19 12.93 2.86
N LEU A 56 2.30 12.66 3.53
CA LEU A 56 2.35 11.67 4.60
C LEU A 56 2.11 12.35 5.94
N LEU A 57 1.17 11.81 6.71
CA LEU A 57 0.86 12.29 8.05
C LEU A 57 1.27 11.23 9.08
N THR A 58 1.89 11.68 10.18
CA THR A 58 2.08 10.81 11.35
C THR A 58 0.75 10.60 12.09
N GLU A 59 0.68 9.58 12.95
CA GLU A 59 -0.55 9.26 13.69
C GLU A 59 -1.01 10.43 14.59
N ASN A 60 -0.07 11.09 15.27
CA ASN A 60 -0.37 12.26 16.09
C ASN A 60 -0.90 13.43 15.25
N GLN A 61 -0.22 13.76 14.14
CA GLN A 61 -0.66 14.82 13.23
C GLN A 61 -2.04 14.52 12.63
N TYR A 62 -2.30 13.27 12.24
CA TYR A 62 -3.61 12.87 11.73
C TYR A 62 -4.70 13.06 12.80
N HIS A 63 -4.45 12.68 14.06
CA HIS A 63 -5.41 12.87 15.13
C HIS A 63 -5.69 14.36 15.42
N GLU A 64 -4.65 15.18 15.48
CA GLU A 64 -4.79 16.63 15.66
C GLU A 64 -5.58 17.27 14.52
N PHE A 65 -5.21 16.98 13.27
CA PHE A 65 -5.91 17.51 12.11
C PHE A 65 -7.33 16.97 11.99
N LYS A 66 -7.58 15.71 12.35
CA LYS A 66 -8.96 15.17 12.33
C LYS A 66 -9.86 15.85 13.35
N GLN A 67 -9.33 16.21 14.52
CA GLN A 67 -10.08 16.96 15.52
C GLN A 67 -10.37 18.40 15.08
N LYS A 68 -9.40 19.07 14.47
CA LYS A 68 -9.55 20.47 14.02
C LYS A 68 -10.29 20.63 12.70
N TYR A 69 -10.01 19.76 11.72
CA TYR A 69 -10.34 19.92 10.30
C TYR A 69 -10.99 18.67 9.69
N GLY A 70 -11.65 17.83 10.49
CA GLY A 70 -12.16 16.53 10.03
C GLY A 70 -13.14 16.55 8.85
N GLN A 71 -13.74 17.71 8.54
CA GLN A 71 -14.63 17.87 7.37
C GLN A 71 -13.89 18.35 6.10
N VAL A 72 -12.65 18.83 6.22
CA VAL A 72 -11.92 19.50 5.13
C VAL A 72 -11.05 18.53 4.35
N PHE A 73 -10.50 17.51 5.00
CA PHE A 73 -9.63 16.52 4.36
C PHE A 73 -10.04 15.10 4.71
N SER A 74 -9.75 14.18 3.78
CA SER A 74 -9.80 12.74 4.04
C SER A 74 -8.39 12.18 3.97
N ALA A 75 -8.04 11.36 4.95
CA ALA A 75 -6.80 10.58 4.91
C ALA A 75 -7.11 9.13 5.23
N GLU A 76 -6.57 8.27 4.37
CA GLU A 76 -6.66 6.81 4.45
C GLU A 76 -5.27 6.22 4.63
N MET A 77 -5.19 4.92 4.89
CA MET A 77 -3.91 4.23 5.03
C MET A 77 -3.90 2.86 4.35
N GLY A 78 -2.69 2.35 4.12
CA GLY A 78 -2.48 1.01 3.55
C GLY A 78 -2.80 0.94 2.06
N ALA A 79 -3.13 -0.27 1.59
CA ALA A 79 -3.37 -0.54 0.18
C ALA A 79 -4.63 0.16 -0.37
N GLU A 80 -5.63 0.42 0.48
CA GLU A 80 -6.87 1.13 0.10
C GLU A 80 -6.57 2.57 -0.31
N ALA A 81 -5.76 3.29 0.47
CA ALA A 81 -5.33 4.65 0.13
C ALA A 81 -4.58 4.68 -1.22
N ILE A 82 -3.68 3.72 -1.45
CA ILE A 82 -2.94 3.61 -2.71
C ILE A 82 -3.89 3.31 -3.87
N LEU A 83 -4.89 2.45 -3.67
CA LEU A 83 -5.90 2.15 -4.67
C LEU A 83 -6.68 3.40 -5.09
N GLN A 84 -7.14 4.22 -4.13
CA GLN A 84 -7.85 5.46 -4.44
C GLN A 84 -6.95 6.44 -5.20
N LEU A 85 -5.69 6.60 -4.76
CA LEU A 85 -4.73 7.45 -5.46
C LEU A 85 -4.51 6.97 -6.90
N LEU A 86 -4.37 5.66 -7.13
CA LEU A 86 -4.14 5.10 -8.47
C LEU A 86 -5.36 5.24 -9.38
N LYS A 87 -6.59 5.18 -8.85
CA LYS A 87 -7.83 5.40 -9.61
C LYS A 87 -7.94 6.85 -10.12
N ASP A 88 -7.46 7.81 -9.33
CA ASP A 88 -7.47 9.23 -9.68
C ASP A 88 -6.37 9.62 -10.69
N VAL A 89 -5.42 8.72 -11.00
CA VAL A 89 -4.29 9.04 -11.88
C VAL A 89 -4.73 9.13 -13.34
N ASN A 90 -4.59 10.31 -13.93
CA ASN A 90 -4.68 10.50 -15.38
C ASN A 90 -3.32 10.30 -16.06
N LEU A 91 -3.16 9.16 -16.74
CA LEU A 91 -1.91 8.82 -17.45
C LEU A 91 -1.56 9.79 -18.59
N ASN A 92 -2.55 10.44 -19.22
CA ASN A 92 -2.30 11.37 -20.32
C ASN A 92 -1.75 12.71 -19.84
N GLU A 93 -2.29 13.23 -18.74
CA GLU A 93 -1.82 14.46 -18.10
C GLU A 93 -0.41 14.26 -17.56
N MET A 94 -0.21 13.19 -16.78
CA MET A 94 1.11 12.87 -16.21
C MET A 94 2.19 12.66 -17.29
N ARG A 95 1.83 12.10 -18.46
CA ARG A 95 2.75 12.03 -19.61
C ARG A 95 3.18 13.42 -20.08
N ASN A 96 2.25 14.37 -20.21
CA ASN A 96 2.55 15.71 -20.69
C ASN A 96 3.48 16.45 -19.74
N GLU A 97 3.21 16.35 -18.44
CA GLU A 97 4.04 16.93 -17.38
C GLU A 97 5.46 16.35 -17.43
N LEU A 98 5.58 15.02 -17.47
CA LEU A 98 6.89 14.34 -17.51
C LEU A 98 7.67 14.65 -18.80
N LEU A 99 6.99 14.84 -19.94
CA LEU A 99 7.62 15.27 -21.19
C LEU A 99 8.19 16.68 -21.08
N GLN A 100 7.45 17.62 -20.46
CA GLN A 100 7.95 18.97 -20.21
C GLN A 100 9.11 18.95 -19.22
N GLU A 101 9.01 18.20 -18.12
CA GLU A 101 10.06 18.10 -17.12
C GLU A 101 11.35 17.50 -17.71
N THR A 102 11.24 16.51 -18.58
CA THR A 102 12.39 15.91 -19.27
C THR A 102 13.13 16.96 -20.13
N ARG A 103 12.42 17.91 -20.73
CA ARG A 103 13.03 18.98 -21.54
C ARG A 103 13.67 20.07 -20.66
N SER A 104 12.98 20.50 -19.62
CA SER A 104 13.34 21.68 -18.83
C SER A 104 14.27 21.42 -17.63
N ALA A 105 14.40 20.18 -17.17
CA ALA A 105 15.10 19.89 -15.90
C ALA A 105 16.60 19.54 -16.05
N SER A 106 17.34 19.74 -14.95
CA SER A 106 18.73 19.31 -14.79
C SER A 106 18.92 17.81 -15.01
N GLY A 107 20.15 17.36 -15.30
CA GLY A 107 20.42 15.97 -15.73
C GLY A 107 19.85 14.86 -14.83
N GLN A 108 19.89 15.02 -13.50
CA GLN A 108 19.34 14.03 -12.57
C GLN A 108 17.80 14.00 -12.58
N ARG A 109 17.16 15.19 -12.56
CA ARG A 109 15.69 15.31 -12.64
C ARG A 109 15.18 14.80 -13.98
N ARG A 110 15.85 15.17 -15.09
CA ARG A 110 15.59 14.63 -16.43
C ARG A 110 15.66 13.11 -16.46
N ARG A 111 16.69 12.50 -15.85
CA ARG A 111 16.84 11.03 -15.84
C ARG A 111 15.73 10.34 -15.03
N LYS A 112 15.26 10.96 -13.94
CA LYS A 112 14.13 10.46 -13.14
C LYS A 112 12.82 10.58 -13.93
N ALA A 113 12.56 11.73 -14.52
CA ALA A 113 11.38 11.98 -15.36
C ALA A 113 11.33 11.03 -16.56
N ALA A 114 12.46 10.80 -17.24
CA ALA A 114 12.54 9.86 -18.35
C ALA A 114 12.21 8.41 -17.95
N LYS A 115 12.70 7.94 -16.80
CA LYS A 115 12.34 6.61 -16.28
C LYS A 115 10.86 6.49 -15.92
N GLN A 116 10.28 7.53 -15.32
CA GLN A 116 8.86 7.56 -15.02
C GLN A 116 8.02 7.58 -16.31
N LEU A 117 8.41 8.39 -17.28
CA LEU A 117 7.75 8.48 -18.59
C LEU A 117 7.72 7.12 -19.29
N GLN A 118 8.81 6.34 -19.23
CA GLN A 118 8.83 4.98 -19.79
C GLN A 118 7.74 4.08 -19.17
N VAL A 119 7.56 4.15 -17.85
CA VAL A 119 6.52 3.36 -17.16
C VAL A 119 5.13 3.85 -17.53
N VAL A 120 4.91 5.17 -17.56
CA VAL A 120 3.62 5.78 -17.93
C VAL A 120 3.24 5.42 -19.37
N GLU A 121 4.20 5.50 -20.31
CA GLU A 121 3.97 5.08 -21.68
C GLU A 121 3.67 3.59 -21.80
N ALA A 122 4.34 2.72 -21.03
CA ALA A 122 4.07 1.29 -21.03
C ALA A 122 2.63 0.97 -20.57
N PHE A 123 2.15 1.61 -19.50
CA PHE A 123 0.74 1.49 -19.08
C PHE A 123 -0.21 1.99 -20.16
N ARG A 124 0.07 3.15 -20.74
CA ARG A 124 -0.79 3.75 -21.77
C ARG A 124 -0.87 2.90 -23.04
N ARG A 125 0.25 2.32 -23.48
CA ARG A 125 0.32 1.46 -24.68
C ARG A 125 -0.34 0.11 -24.47
N SER A 126 -0.22 -0.45 -23.26
CA SER A 126 -0.81 -1.77 -22.94
C SER A 126 -2.31 -1.71 -22.64
N GLY A 127 -2.87 -0.53 -22.36
CA GLY A 127 -4.26 -0.38 -21.93
C GLY A 127 -4.52 -0.89 -20.50
N ASN A 128 -3.48 -1.33 -19.80
CA ASN A 128 -3.58 -1.76 -18.41
C ASN A 128 -3.81 -0.55 -17.51
N LYS A 129 -4.70 -0.71 -16.54
CA LYS A 129 -4.98 0.34 -15.58
C LYS A 129 -4.07 0.22 -14.35
N PRO A 130 -3.49 1.32 -13.83
CA PRO A 130 -2.57 1.28 -12.68
C PRO A 130 -3.19 0.65 -11.43
N GLU A 131 -4.49 0.86 -11.19
CA GLU A 131 -5.20 0.32 -10.03
C GLU A 131 -5.23 -1.22 -9.98
N TRP A 132 -5.03 -1.91 -11.12
CA TRP A 132 -4.98 -3.37 -11.18
C TRP A 132 -3.77 -3.97 -10.47
N MET A 133 -2.77 -3.15 -10.10
CA MET A 133 -1.67 -3.59 -9.24
C MET A 133 -2.14 -3.91 -7.82
N ILE A 134 -3.28 -3.37 -7.38
CA ILE A 134 -3.88 -3.67 -6.09
C ILE A 134 -4.91 -4.80 -6.28
N ILE A 135 -4.61 -5.96 -5.68
CA ILE A 135 -5.41 -7.17 -5.84
C ILE A 135 -6.64 -7.09 -4.92
N THR A 136 -7.82 -7.00 -5.51
CA THR A 136 -9.11 -7.09 -4.80
C THR A 136 -9.67 -8.50 -4.79
N VAL A 137 -9.38 -9.28 -5.83
CA VAL A 137 -9.80 -10.68 -5.98
C VAL A 137 -8.57 -11.53 -6.25
N LEU A 138 -8.29 -12.49 -5.36
CA LEU A 138 -7.16 -13.39 -5.47
C LEU A 138 -7.61 -14.73 -6.08
N PRO A 139 -7.15 -15.10 -7.29
CA PRO A 139 -7.48 -16.38 -7.89
C PRO A 139 -6.82 -17.54 -7.12
N VAL A 140 -7.55 -18.64 -7.00
CA VAL A 140 -7.07 -19.89 -6.37
C VAL A 140 -6.80 -20.91 -7.46
N LEU A 141 -5.62 -21.51 -7.43
CA LEU A 141 -5.27 -22.56 -8.39
C LEU A 141 -6.21 -23.78 -8.26
N PRO A 142 -6.52 -24.48 -9.37
CA PRO A 142 -7.22 -25.76 -9.32
C PRO A 142 -6.49 -26.79 -8.43
N PRO A 143 -7.22 -27.69 -7.75
CA PRO A 143 -6.63 -28.71 -6.87
C PRO A 143 -5.53 -29.55 -7.53
N ASP A 144 -5.66 -29.86 -8.82
CA ASP A 144 -4.69 -30.67 -9.57
C ASP A 144 -3.29 -30.04 -9.63
N LEU A 145 -3.21 -28.71 -9.58
CA LEU A 145 -1.94 -27.98 -9.56
C LEU A 145 -1.35 -27.83 -8.14
N ARG A 146 -2.11 -28.23 -7.11
CA ARG A 146 -1.76 -28.17 -5.68
C ARG A 146 -2.18 -29.47 -4.97
N PRO A 147 -1.60 -30.63 -5.36
CA PRO A 147 -2.07 -31.93 -4.91
C PRO A 147 -1.90 -32.11 -3.40
N MET A 148 -2.79 -32.94 -2.85
CA MET A 148 -2.73 -33.45 -1.50
C MET A 148 -2.80 -34.98 -1.61
N VAL A 149 -1.74 -35.65 -1.22
CA VAL A 149 -1.59 -37.10 -1.36
C VAL A 149 -1.65 -37.73 0.02
N GLN A 150 -2.52 -38.73 0.18
CA GLN A 150 -2.57 -39.52 1.40
C GLN A 150 -1.39 -40.49 1.41
N LEU A 151 -0.67 -40.55 2.52
CA LEU A 151 0.42 -41.48 2.78
C LEU A 151 -0.07 -42.61 3.70
N ASP A 152 0.68 -43.71 3.72
CA ASP A 152 0.44 -44.82 4.63
C ASP A 152 0.45 -44.35 6.09
N GLY A 153 -0.49 -44.89 6.89
CA GLY A 153 -0.66 -44.50 8.29
C GLY A 153 -1.47 -43.20 8.51
N GLY A 154 -2.29 -42.79 7.54
CA GLY A 154 -3.26 -41.69 7.70
C GLY A 154 -2.66 -40.28 7.67
N ARG A 155 -1.39 -40.15 7.29
CA ARG A 155 -0.73 -38.86 7.10
C ARG A 155 -1.07 -38.30 5.71
N PHE A 156 -0.99 -36.99 5.56
CA PHE A 156 -1.18 -36.32 4.27
C PHE A 156 0.06 -35.52 3.90
N ALA A 157 0.55 -35.71 2.68
CA ALA A 157 1.52 -34.82 2.06
C ALA A 157 0.76 -33.75 1.28
N THR A 158 0.92 -32.49 1.68
CA THR A 158 0.29 -31.33 1.03
C THR A 158 1.33 -30.50 0.30
N SER A 159 0.98 -29.96 -0.87
CA SER A 159 1.76 -28.89 -1.49
C SER A 159 1.92 -27.69 -0.55
N ASP A 160 3.13 -27.10 -0.49
CA ASP A 160 3.45 -25.88 0.25
C ASP A 160 2.46 -24.72 -0.03
N LEU A 161 1.94 -24.65 -1.26
CA LEU A 161 0.94 -23.66 -1.66
C LEU A 161 -0.36 -23.76 -0.85
N ASN A 162 -0.80 -24.96 -0.48
CA ASN A 162 -2.03 -25.14 0.27
C ASN A 162 -1.94 -24.49 1.65
N ASP A 163 -0.76 -24.50 2.27
CA ASP A 163 -0.53 -23.82 3.55
C ASP A 163 -0.51 -22.29 3.41
N LEU A 164 0.08 -21.78 2.32
CA LEU A 164 0.07 -20.34 2.00
C LEU A 164 -1.36 -19.86 1.72
N TYR A 165 -2.14 -20.58 0.90
CA TYR A 165 -3.56 -20.28 0.66
C TYR A 165 -4.38 -20.33 1.94
N ARG A 166 -4.20 -21.36 2.78
CA ARG A 166 -4.91 -21.48 4.06
C ARG A 166 -4.62 -20.28 4.96
N ARG A 167 -3.37 -19.80 4.99
CA ARG A 167 -2.99 -18.59 5.74
C ARG A 167 -3.73 -17.37 5.23
N VAL A 168 -3.78 -17.13 3.91
CA VAL A 168 -4.52 -16.01 3.32
C VAL A 168 -6.01 -16.08 3.68
N ILE A 169 -6.63 -17.25 3.49
CA ILE A 169 -8.05 -17.46 3.79
C ILE A 169 -8.35 -17.21 5.27
N ASN A 170 -7.53 -17.74 6.17
CA ASN A 170 -7.73 -17.56 7.61
C ASN A 170 -7.60 -16.10 8.03
N ARG A 171 -6.63 -15.36 7.49
CA ARG A 171 -6.45 -13.92 7.74
C ARG A 171 -7.60 -13.10 7.17
N ASN A 172 -8.08 -13.43 5.97
CA ASN A 172 -9.21 -12.75 5.36
C ASN A 172 -10.53 -12.97 6.13
N ASN A 173 -10.80 -14.22 6.54
CA ASN A 173 -11.97 -14.55 7.35
C ASN A 173 -11.93 -13.88 8.72
N ARG A 174 -10.75 -13.82 9.34
CA ARG A 174 -10.54 -13.12 10.60
C ARG A 174 -10.74 -11.61 10.46
N LEU A 175 -10.20 -11.00 9.40
CA LEU A 175 -10.41 -9.58 9.11
C LEU A 175 -11.91 -9.28 8.92
N ARG A 176 -12.62 -10.11 8.15
CA ARG A 176 -14.07 -9.98 7.97
C ARG A 176 -14.82 -10.01 9.30
N HIS A 177 -14.52 -11.00 10.15
CA HIS A 177 -15.15 -11.09 11.46
C HIS A 177 -14.83 -9.88 12.36
N LEU A 178 -13.59 -9.38 12.34
CA LEU A 178 -13.18 -8.18 13.08
C LEU A 178 -13.92 -6.92 12.61
N LEU A 179 -14.26 -6.83 11.33
CA LEU A 179 -15.07 -5.74 10.78
C LEU A 179 -16.53 -5.86 11.20
N GLU A 180 -17.10 -7.07 11.24
CA GLU A 180 -18.48 -7.33 11.66
C GLU A 180 -18.73 -6.95 13.14
N ILE A 181 -17.73 -7.17 14.01
CA ILE A 181 -17.83 -6.81 15.44
C ILE A 181 -17.35 -5.39 15.74
N GLU A 182 -17.06 -4.58 14.71
CA GLU A 182 -16.52 -3.22 14.82
C GLU A 182 -15.31 -3.13 15.77
N ALA A 183 -14.37 -4.08 15.63
CA ALA A 183 -13.18 -4.13 16.48
C ALA A 183 -12.38 -2.81 16.41
N PRO A 184 -11.65 -2.43 17.47
CA PRO A 184 -10.84 -1.23 17.49
C PRO A 184 -9.90 -1.12 16.27
N GLY A 185 -9.77 0.10 15.73
CA GLY A 185 -9.04 0.35 14.49
C GLY A 185 -7.59 -0.16 14.50
N VAL A 186 -6.91 -0.19 15.65
CA VAL A 186 -5.56 -0.78 15.80
C VAL A 186 -5.56 -2.27 15.44
N ILE A 187 -6.56 -3.03 15.88
CA ILE A 187 -6.67 -4.47 15.63
C ILE A 187 -6.95 -4.73 14.15
N ILE A 188 -7.88 -3.98 13.55
CA ILE A 188 -8.17 -4.06 12.11
C ILE A 188 -6.93 -3.72 11.29
N ARG A 189 -6.19 -2.66 11.64
CA ARG A 189 -4.95 -2.28 10.95
C ARG A 189 -3.90 -3.39 10.99
N ASN A 190 -3.72 -4.01 12.14
CA ASN A 190 -2.79 -5.13 12.28
C ASN A 190 -3.25 -6.34 11.45
N GLU A 191 -4.55 -6.66 11.42
CA GLU A 191 -5.03 -7.79 10.61
C GLU A 191 -4.93 -7.49 9.09
N LYS A 192 -5.18 -6.26 8.65
CA LYS A 192 -4.89 -5.81 7.27
C LYS A 192 -3.41 -6.00 6.91
N ARG A 193 -2.49 -5.60 7.80
CA ARG A 193 -1.04 -5.85 7.63
C ARG A 193 -0.74 -7.34 7.51
N MET A 194 -1.32 -8.16 8.39
CA MET A 194 -1.08 -9.60 8.37
C MET A 194 -1.63 -10.29 7.11
N LEU A 195 -2.78 -9.83 6.61
CA LEU A 195 -3.34 -10.29 5.35
C LEU A 195 -2.44 -9.92 4.17
N GLN A 196 -1.92 -8.68 4.15
CA GLN A 196 -0.94 -8.25 3.14
C GLN A 196 0.30 -9.15 3.15
N GLU A 197 0.87 -9.45 4.32
CA GLU A 197 2.04 -10.33 4.45
C GLU A 197 1.75 -11.77 4.01
N ALA A 198 0.53 -12.26 4.26
CA ALA A 198 0.11 -13.58 3.81
C ALA A 198 0.02 -13.65 2.27
N VAL A 199 -0.53 -12.61 1.63
CA VAL A 199 -0.61 -12.52 0.15
C VAL A 199 0.79 -12.35 -0.44
N ASP A 200 1.63 -11.49 0.13
CA ASP A 200 3.02 -11.29 -0.29
C ASP A 200 3.77 -12.63 -0.28
N SER A 201 3.59 -13.44 0.77
CA SER A 201 4.25 -14.74 0.89
C SER A 201 3.68 -15.81 -0.05
N LEU A 202 2.40 -15.74 -0.40
CA LEU A 202 1.81 -16.63 -1.40
C LEU A 202 2.40 -16.35 -2.80
N ILE A 203 2.57 -15.08 -3.14
CA ILE A 203 3.07 -14.66 -4.46
C ILE A 203 4.59 -14.89 -4.54
N ASP A 204 5.35 -14.41 -3.57
CA ASP A 204 6.83 -14.45 -3.57
C ASP A 204 7.37 -14.51 -2.13
N ASN A 205 7.51 -15.74 -1.60
CA ASN A 205 7.91 -15.98 -0.22
C ASN A 205 9.37 -15.61 0.01
N GLY A 206 9.62 -14.67 0.93
CA GLY A 206 10.98 -14.23 1.27
C GLY A 206 11.49 -13.03 0.46
N ARG A 207 10.69 -12.47 -0.45
CA ARG A 207 11.01 -11.19 -1.09
C ARG A 207 10.99 -10.02 -0.09
N ARG A 208 10.07 -10.06 0.87
CA ARG A 208 9.95 -9.09 1.96
C ARG A 208 10.05 -9.80 3.29
N GLY A 209 11.06 -9.43 4.08
CA GLY A 209 11.27 -9.97 5.43
C GLY A 209 11.69 -11.44 5.44
N ARG A 210 11.40 -12.12 6.56
CA ARG A 210 11.77 -13.52 6.77
C ARG A 210 10.77 -14.45 6.06
N ALA A 211 11.29 -15.37 5.26
CA ALA A 211 10.46 -16.38 4.60
C ALA A 211 9.68 -17.23 5.61
N ILE A 212 8.44 -17.56 5.27
CA ILE A 212 7.59 -18.42 6.08
C ILE A 212 8.07 -19.87 5.97
N SER A 213 8.20 -20.51 7.13
CA SER A 213 8.51 -21.93 7.31
C SER A 213 7.43 -22.59 8.16
N VAL A 214 7.11 -23.86 7.89
CA VAL A 214 6.10 -24.64 8.64
C VAL A 214 6.71 -25.33 9.85
N SER A 215 7.75 -26.14 9.64
CA SER A 215 8.49 -26.83 10.69
C SER A 215 9.91 -27.12 10.20
N GLY A 216 10.91 -26.86 11.05
CA GLY A 216 12.33 -26.89 10.68
C GLY A 216 12.75 -25.75 9.74
N ASN A 217 13.83 -25.98 8.98
CA ASN A 217 14.40 -24.99 8.04
C ASN A 217 13.80 -25.04 6.62
N HIS A 218 12.71 -25.79 6.41
CA HIS A 218 12.02 -25.84 5.11
C HIS A 218 11.21 -24.56 4.90
N LYS A 219 11.56 -23.80 3.86
CA LYS A 219 10.83 -22.60 3.44
C LYS A 219 9.74 -23.03 2.45
N LEU A 220 8.52 -22.54 2.68
CA LEU A 220 7.40 -22.83 1.80
C LEU A 220 7.66 -22.27 0.39
N LYS A 221 7.48 -23.10 -0.64
CA LYS A 221 7.56 -22.66 -2.04
C LYS A 221 6.32 -21.84 -2.42
N SER A 222 6.56 -20.60 -2.90
CA SER A 222 5.53 -19.68 -3.38
C SER A 222 5.16 -19.91 -4.85
N LEU A 223 4.17 -19.16 -5.36
CA LEU A 223 3.80 -19.19 -6.78
C LEU A 223 4.98 -18.80 -7.69
N SER A 224 5.77 -17.81 -7.28
CA SER A 224 6.96 -17.39 -8.03
C SER A 224 8.04 -18.49 -8.05
N ASP A 225 8.22 -19.21 -6.94
CA ASP A 225 9.19 -20.32 -6.83
C ASP A 225 8.81 -21.51 -7.72
N MET A 226 7.52 -21.74 -7.94
CA MET A 226 7.06 -22.79 -8.86
C MET A 226 7.40 -22.50 -10.32
N LEU A 227 7.57 -21.22 -10.69
CA LEU A 227 7.93 -20.82 -12.04
C LEU A 227 9.45 -20.70 -12.22
N ARG A 228 10.17 -20.27 -11.17
CA ARG A 228 11.60 -19.95 -11.25
C ARG A 228 12.49 -21.12 -10.84
N GLY A 229 13.76 -21.02 -11.25
CA GLY A 229 14.81 -21.95 -10.82
C GLY A 229 14.85 -23.27 -11.60
N LYS A 230 15.79 -24.14 -11.23
CA LYS A 230 16.00 -25.45 -11.89
C LYS A 230 14.82 -26.39 -11.71
N GLN A 231 14.14 -26.33 -10.56
CA GLN A 231 12.93 -27.10 -10.25
C GLN A 231 11.63 -26.38 -10.68
N GLY A 232 11.74 -25.22 -11.35
CA GLY A 232 10.59 -24.49 -11.82
C GLY A 232 9.97 -25.16 -13.04
N ARG A 233 8.66 -24.98 -13.23
CA ARG A 233 7.90 -25.58 -14.33
C ARG A 233 8.46 -25.22 -15.71
N PHE A 234 9.03 -24.03 -15.88
CA PHE A 234 9.68 -23.64 -17.15
C PHE A 234 10.88 -24.52 -17.52
N ARG A 235 11.69 -24.95 -16.54
CA ARG A 235 12.90 -25.73 -16.84
C ARG A 235 12.64 -27.22 -16.86
N GLN A 236 11.85 -27.73 -15.93
CA GLN A 236 11.55 -29.16 -15.88
C GLN A 236 10.50 -29.56 -16.90
N ASN A 237 9.36 -28.86 -16.98
CA ASN A 237 8.21 -29.37 -17.71
C ASN A 237 8.11 -28.82 -19.15
N LEU A 238 8.80 -27.71 -19.45
CA LEU A 238 8.76 -27.10 -20.78
C LEU A 238 10.05 -27.31 -21.59
N LEU A 239 11.19 -27.56 -20.93
CA LEU A 239 12.49 -27.75 -21.61
C LEU A 239 13.04 -29.18 -21.49
N GLY A 240 12.73 -29.90 -20.41
CA GLY A 240 13.28 -31.24 -20.14
C GLY A 240 12.19 -32.26 -19.84
N ASN A 241 11.40 -32.63 -20.85
CA ASN A 241 10.39 -33.67 -20.68
C ASN A 241 11.01 -35.06 -20.75
N ILE A 242 10.56 -35.94 -19.85
CA ILE A 242 10.89 -37.35 -19.88
C ILE A 242 10.14 -37.95 -21.06
N ASN A 243 10.88 -38.38 -22.07
CA ASN A 243 10.30 -39.07 -23.22
C ASN A 243 10.16 -40.56 -22.88
N GLU A 244 9.00 -41.14 -23.18
CA GLU A 244 8.71 -42.55 -22.89
C GLU A 244 9.59 -43.52 -23.70
N ALA A 245 10.21 -43.05 -24.79
CA ALA A 245 11.05 -43.87 -25.68
C ALA A 245 12.56 -43.85 -25.35
N SER A 246 12.99 -43.25 -24.23
CA SER A 246 14.42 -43.18 -23.85
C SER A 246 14.72 -44.01 -22.61
N GLY A 247 15.69 -44.94 -22.73
CA GLY A 247 16.27 -45.67 -21.62
C GLY A 247 17.78 -45.44 -21.56
N GLU A 248 18.30 -45.11 -20.38
CA GLU A 248 19.74 -45.06 -20.13
C GLU A 248 20.22 -46.44 -19.65
N ILE A 249 21.16 -47.02 -20.37
CA ILE A 249 21.86 -48.25 -19.96
C ILE A 249 23.34 -47.94 -19.75
N ALA A 250 23.95 -48.61 -18.78
CA ALA A 250 25.38 -48.48 -18.52
C ALA A 250 26.17 -48.94 -19.76
N ALA A 251 26.92 -48.03 -20.38
CA ALA A 251 27.74 -48.34 -21.55
C ALA A 251 28.97 -49.17 -21.14
N ILE A 252 29.12 -50.35 -21.72
CA ILE A 252 30.27 -51.23 -21.52
C ILE A 252 31.19 -51.08 -22.75
N ARG A 253 32.50 -50.92 -22.53
CA ARG A 253 33.49 -50.74 -23.61
C ARG A 253 33.55 -52.01 -24.48
N CYS A 254 33.17 -51.89 -25.75
CA CYS A 254 33.29 -52.97 -26.72
C CYS A 254 34.68 -52.91 -27.41
N PRO A 255 35.54 -53.93 -27.25
CA PRO A 255 36.90 -53.91 -27.81
C PRO A 255 36.96 -54.12 -29.33
N GLN A 256 35.87 -54.51 -29.98
CA GLN A 256 35.79 -54.80 -31.43
C GLN A 256 34.88 -53.84 -32.20
N GLY A 257 34.58 -52.67 -31.63
CA GLY A 257 33.74 -51.67 -32.30
C GLY A 257 34.48 -50.99 -33.45
N GLY A 258 34.30 -51.49 -34.67
CA GLY A 258 34.77 -50.81 -35.87
C GLY A 258 33.93 -49.56 -36.11
N ILE A 259 34.56 -48.38 -36.01
CA ILE A 259 34.06 -47.14 -36.61
C ILE A 259 34.78 -47.05 -37.95
N GLY A 260 34.18 -47.65 -38.99
CA GLY A 260 34.68 -47.57 -40.36
C GLY A 260 34.57 -46.16 -40.91
#